data_AF-A0A7S1FTI6-F1
#
_entry.id   AF-A0A7S1FTI6-F1
#
_cell.length_a   1.000
_cell.length_b   1.000
_cell.length_c   1.000
_cell.angle_alpha   90.00
_cell.angle_beta   90.00
_cell.angle_gamma   90.00
#
_symmetry.space_group_name_H-M   'P 1'
#
loop_
_entity.id
_entity.type
_entity.pdbx_description
1 polymer ?
#
loop_
_entity_poly.entity_id
_entity_poly.type
_entity_poly.pdbx_seq_one_letter_code
_entity_poly.pdbx_strand_id
1 'polypeptide(L)'
;RGSPTDQGFDVSVGASFAGGVDTHFFPFVSDKEGSHIAPPNLNGTSRGDYLTDHLTKETITLMNEFKNNPFFIVLAHYAVHTPIEGKEELTAKYKRKRKKLQDVGQYIWDHGSYCKTTQDDPTYASMVQSVDDSVGLIRTALEDLKLTKNTIIVFTSDNGGKADTVNKEKV
;
A
#
# COMPACT_ATOMS: atom_id res chain seq x y z
N ARG A 1 14.24 10.74 -16.44
CA ARG A 1 15.43 9.92 -16.07
C ARG A 1 15.18 9.38 -14.67
N GLY A 2 14.54 8.22 -14.58
CA GLY A 2 14.19 7.56 -13.32
C GLY A 2 12.84 6.84 -13.35
N SER A 3 12.10 6.89 -14.47
CA SER A 3 10.93 6.03 -14.65
C SER A 3 11.37 4.56 -14.71
N PRO A 4 10.58 3.60 -14.23
CA PRO A 4 10.87 2.17 -14.42
C PRO A 4 11.12 1.80 -15.90
N THR A 5 10.43 2.46 -16.83
CA THR A 5 10.63 2.27 -18.27
C THR A 5 11.99 2.75 -18.77
N ASP A 6 12.63 3.70 -18.08
CA ASP A 6 14.04 4.08 -18.34
C ASP A 6 15.03 3.04 -17.75
N GLN A 7 14.55 2.09 -16.95
CA GLN A 7 15.35 1.11 -16.19
C GLN A 7 15.11 -0.34 -16.64
N GLY A 8 14.52 -0.54 -17.82
CA GLY A 8 14.35 -1.86 -18.43
C GLY A 8 13.03 -2.57 -18.14
N PHE A 9 12.06 -1.90 -17.50
CA PHE A 9 10.69 -2.41 -17.43
C PHE A 9 9.90 -2.06 -18.69
N ASP A 10 9.17 -3.01 -19.26
CA ASP A 10 8.32 -2.77 -20.43
C ASP A 10 7.07 -1.93 -20.09
N VAL A 11 6.55 -2.07 -18.88
CA VAL A 11 5.32 -1.41 -18.40
C VAL A 11 5.57 -0.74 -17.06
N SER A 12 5.01 0.45 -16.87
CA SER A 12 5.00 1.16 -15.59
C SER A 12 3.61 1.71 -15.30
N VAL A 13 3.05 1.32 -14.14
CA VAL A 13 1.74 1.76 -13.66
C VAL A 13 1.91 2.40 -12.30
N GLY A 14 1.43 3.62 -12.14
CA GLY A 14 1.41 4.32 -10.85
C GLY A 14 2.77 4.66 -10.27
N ALA A 15 3.88 4.53 -10.99
CA ALA A 15 5.21 4.91 -10.48
C ALA A 15 5.46 6.40 -10.69
N SER A 16 5.51 7.17 -9.60
CA SER A 16 5.73 8.62 -9.62
C SER A 16 7.09 9.00 -9.00
N PHE A 17 7.67 10.11 -9.45
CA PHE A 17 8.89 10.69 -8.86
C PHE A 17 8.66 11.24 -7.44
N ALA A 18 7.39 11.44 -7.03
CA ALA A 18 7.05 11.98 -5.72
C ALA A 18 7.39 11.02 -4.56
N GLY A 19 7.48 9.71 -4.82
CA GLY A 19 7.73 8.70 -3.79
C GLY A 19 6.56 8.48 -2.80
N GLY A 20 5.42 9.15 -3.01
CA GLY A 20 4.23 9.09 -2.16
C GLY A 20 3.00 9.64 -2.85
N VAL A 21 1.85 9.55 -2.17
CA VAL A 21 0.56 10.10 -2.60
C VAL A 21 -0.01 11.00 -1.51
N ASP A 22 -0.81 12.00 -1.90
CA ASP A 22 -1.47 12.87 -0.91
C ASP A 22 -2.67 12.20 -0.25
N THR A 23 -3.21 11.16 -0.89
CA THR A 23 -4.29 10.31 -0.36
C THR A 23 -4.28 8.94 -1.04
N HIS A 24 -4.73 7.90 -0.33
CA HIS A 24 -4.88 6.55 -0.87
C HIS A 24 -6.21 6.33 -1.62
N PHE A 25 -7.09 7.33 -1.61
CA PHE A 25 -8.37 7.31 -2.31
C PHE A 25 -8.32 8.18 -3.56
N PHE A 26 -9.09 7.84 -4.59
CA PHE A 26 -9.21 8.68 -5.77
C PHE A 26 -9.53 10.16 -5.41
N PRO A 27 -8.83 11.16 -5.98
CA PRO A 27 -7.94 11.08 -7.15
C PRO A 27 -6.45 10.84 -6.83
N PHE A 28 -6.12 10.37 -5.63
CA PHE A 28 -4.75 10.09 -5.14
C PHE A 28 -3.86 11.32 -4.93
N VAL A 29 -4.41 12.50 -5.20
CA VAL A 29 -3.81 13.82 -4.99
C VAL A 29 -4.81 14.72 -4.30
N SER A 30 -4.32 15.80 -3.72
CA SER A 30 -5.16 16.87 -3.20
C SER A 30 -5.28 18.03 -4.20
N ASP A 31 -6.31 18.85 -4.03
CA ASP A 31 -6.47 20.08 -4.83
C ASP A 31 -5.63 21.25 -4.28
N LYS A 32 -4.72 21.01 -3.34
CA LYS A 32 -3.97 22.06 -2.64
C LYS A 32 -2.72 22.49 -3.42
N GLU A 33 -2.35 23.76 -3.28
CA GLU A 33 -1.08 24.25 -3.80
C GLU A 33 0.09 23.51 -3.14
N GLY A 34 0.97 22.93 -3.97
CA GLY A 34 2.06 22.05 -3.53
C GLY A 34 1.72 20.55 -3.46
N SER A 35 0.52 20.13 -3.90
CA SER A 35 0.17 18.71 -4.01
C SER A 35 1.16 17.94 -4.90
N HIS A 36 1.30 16.64 -4.63
CA HIS A 36 2.00 15.74 -5.53
C HIS A 36 1.29 15.65 -6.89
N ILE A 37 2.06 15.28 -7.92
CA ILE A 37 1.49 14.89 -9.21
C ILE A 37 0.87 13.50 -9.03
N ALA A 38 -0.35 13.32 -9.55
CA ALA A 38 -1.05 12.05 -9.46
C ALA A 38 -0.19 10.94 -10.08
N PRO A 39 -0.16 9.74 -9.48
CA PRO A 39 0.62 8.66 -10.05
C PRO A 39 0.18 8.39 -11.50
N PRO A 40 1.13 8.28 -12.45
CA PRO A 40 0.80 8.17 -13.86
C PRO A 40 0.16 6.82 -14.20
N ASN A 41 -0.49 6.73 -15.35
CA ASN A 41 -1.01 5.47 -15.92
C ASN A 41 -2.05 4.74 -15.05
N LEU A 42 -2.78 5.46 -14.19
CA LEU A 42 -3.91 4.93 -13.39
C LEU A 42 -5.24 5.01 -14.16
N ASN A 43 -5.27 4.50 -15.39
CA ASN A 43 -6.44 4.57 -16.27
C ASN A 43 -7.62 3.77 -15.69
N GLY A 44 -8.84 4.29 -15.84
CA GLY A 44 -10.05 3.61 -15.37
C GLY A 44 -10.26 3.67 -13.86
N THR A 45 -9.52 4.52 -13.14
CA THR A 45 -9.80 4.88 -11.74
C THR A 45 -10.97 5.85 -11.65
N SER A 46 -11.72 5.76 -10.55
CA SER A 46 -12.93 6.54 -10.31
C SER A 46 -13.19 6.77 -8.83
N ARG A 47 -14.18 7.61 -8.52
CA ARG A 47 -14.56 7.93 -7.14
C ARG A 47 -14.90 6.67 -6.35
N GLY A 48 -14.22 6.50 -5.21
CA GLY A 48 -14.37 5.35 -4.32
C GLY A 48 -13.26 4.32 -4.47
N ASP A 49 -12.44 4.40 -5.52
CA ASP A 49 -11.30 3.51 -5.69
C ASP A 49 -10.23 3.78 -4.63
N TYR A 50 -9.62 2.69 -4.18
CA TYR A 50 -8.51 2.65 -3.26
C TYR A 50 -7.26 2.21 -4.00
N LEU A 51 -6.15 2.95 -3.86
CA LEU A 51 -4.98 2.79 -4.72
C LEU A 51 -4.37 1.38 -4.67
N THR A 52 -4.28 0.80 -3.48
CA THR A 52 -3.81 -0.59 -3.28
C THR A 52 -4.64 -1.58 -4.08
N ASP A 53 -5.97 -1.43 -4.08
CA ASP A 53 -6.88 -2.32 -4.77
C ASP A 53 -6.72 -2.17 -6.29
N HIS A 54 -6.56 -0.93 -6.78
CA HIS A 54 -6.34 -0.65 -8.19
C HIS A 54 -4.99 -1.19 -8.69
N LEU A 55 -3.88 -0.97 -7.98
CA LEU A 55 -2.56 -1.50 -8.36
C LEU A 55 -2.55 -3.05 -8.37
N THR A 56 -3.31 -3.67 -7.47
CA THR A 56 -3.52 -5.13 -7.48
C THR A 56 -4.23 -5.57 -8.76
N LYS A 57 -5.31 -4.88 -9.13
CA LYS A 57 -6.06 -5.19 -10.36
C LYS A 57 -5.18 -5.04 -11.60
N GLU A 58 -4.42 -3.96 -11.71
CA GLU A 58 -3.50 -3.74 -12.85
C GLU A 58 -2.42 -4.83 -12.91
N THR A 59 -1.90 -5.26 -11.75
CA THR A 59 -0.95 -6.38 -11.69
C THR A 59 -1.55 -7.67 -12.23
N ILE A 60 -2.78 -8.01 -11.84
CA ILE A 60 -3.48 -9.21 -12.32
C ILE A 60 -3.75 -9.11 -13.83
N THR A 61 -4.12 -7.93 -14.33
CA THR A 61 -4.27 -7.67 -15.77
C THR A 61 -2.99 -7.99 -16.52
N LEU A 62 -1.85 -7.45 -16.06
CA LEU A 62 -0.54 -7.70 -16.67
C LEU A 62 -0.15 -9.18 -16.59
N MET A 63 -0.36 -9.85 -15.45
CA MET A 63 -0.11 -11.29 -15.33
C MET A 63 -0.89 -12.10 -16.36
N ASN A 64 -2.17 -11.76 -16.60
CA ASN A 64 -2.99 -12.45 -17.59
C ASN A 64 -2.57 -12.13 -19.03
N GLU A 65 -2.15 -10.90 -19.31
CA GLU A 65 -1.63 -10.48 -20.62
C GLU A 65 -0.33 -11.23 -20.96
N PHE A 66 0.60 -11.29 -20.01
CA PHE A 66 1.92 -11.89 -20.20
C PHE A 66 1.98 -13.39 -19.89
N LYS A 67 0.87 -14.05 -19.52
CA LYS A 67 0.86 -15.45 -19.03
C LYS A 67 1.55 -16.50 -19.93
N ASN A 68 1.69 -16.20 -21.23
CA ASN A 68 2.34 -17.09 -22.20
C ASN A 68 3.84 -16.80 -22.40
N ASN A 69 4.38 -15.79 -21.71
CA ASN A 69 5.79 -15.36 -21.76
C ASN A 69 6.35 -15.32 -20.32
N PRO A 70 7.68 -15.51 -20.14
CA PRO A 70 8.31 -15.17 -18.87
C PRO A 70 8.11 -13.68 -18.57
N PHE A 71 7.73 -13.35 -17.34
CA PHE A 71 7.57 -11.96 -16.90
C PHE A 71 8.22 -11.75 -15.54
N PHE A 72 8.56 -10.48 -15.28
CA PHE A 72 9.02 -10.00 -13.98
C PHE A 72 8.15 -8.80 -13.59
N ILE A 73 7.49 -8.87 -12.44
CA ILE A 73 6.62 -7.82 -11.94
C ILE A 73 7.12 -7.38 -10.57
N VAL A 74 7.24 -6.06 -10.39
CA VAL A 74 7.43 -5.42 -9.09
C VAL A 74 6.16 -4.68 -8.73
N LEU A 75 5.41 -5.22 -7.78
CA LEU A 75 4.27 -4.56 -7.17
C LEU A 75 4.71 -3.88 -5.88
N ALA A 76 5.01 -2.59 -5.96
CA ALA A 76 5.35 -1.75 -4.81
C ALA A 76 4.12 -0.92 -4.42
N HIS A 77 3.39 -1.38 -3.39
CA HIS A 77 2.25 -0.63 -2.87
C HIS A 77 2.71 0.65 -2.18
N TYR A 78 1.97 1.75 -2.38
CA TYR A 78 2.12 2.97 -1.58
C TYR A 78 1.66 2.76 -0.14
N ALA A 79 0.64 1.92 0.08
CA ALA A 79 0.26 1.50 1.41
C ALA A 79 1.39 0.64 2.01
N VAL A 80 1.81 0.84 3.26
CA VAL A 80 1.11 1.56 4.33
C VAL A 80 1.72 2.92 4.68
N HIS A 81 2.40 3.55 3.72
CA HIS A 81 2.99 4.87 3.90
C HIS A 81 1.92 5.93 4.18
N THR A 82 2.33 7.03 4.83
CA THR A 82 1.44 8.18 5.05
C THR A 82 0.91 8.76 3.74
N PRO A 83 -0.30 9.36 3.77
CA PRO A 83 -1.17 9.55 4.94
C PRO A 83 -1.79 8.25 5.46
N ILE A 84 -2.08 8.20 6.77
CA ILE A 84 -2.68 6.99 7.37
C ILE A 84 -4.19 7.01 7.10
N GLU A 85 -4.58 6.34 6.02
CA GLU A 85 -5.93 6.34 5.48
C GLU A 85 -6.36 4.92 5.13
N GLY A 86 -7.19 4.31 5.99
CA GLY A 86 -7.72 2.97 5.78
C GLY A 86 -9.15 2.99 5.24
N LYS A 87 -9.53 1.96 4.49
CA LYS A 87 -10.94 1.70 4.10
C LYS A 87 -11.84 1.71 5.33
N GLU A 88 -12.98 2.39 5.25
CA GLU A 88 -13.84 2.67 6.41
C GLU A 88 -14.28 1.39 7.14
N GLU A 89 -14.74 0.39 6.39
CA GLU A 89 -15.21 -0.88 6.94
C GLU A 89 -14.10 -1.63 7.70
N LEU A 90 -12.91 -1.71 7.10
CA LEU A 90 -11.74 -2.34 7.70
C LEU A 90 -11.27 -1.57 8.93
N THR A 91 -11.25 -0.24 8.87
CA THR A 91 -10.94 0.61 10.02
C THR A 91 -11.93 0.38 11.15
N ALA A 92 -13.23 0.27 10.86
CA ALA A 92 -14.25 -0.05 11.85
C ALA A 92 -14.06 -1.46 12.46
N LYS A 93 -13.69 -2.45 11.64
CA LYS A 93 -13.31 -3.81 12.11
C LYS A 93 -12.15 -3.74 13.11
N TYR A 94 -11.08 -3.01 12.78
CA TYR A 94 -9.92 -2.91 13.67
C TYR A 94 -10.18 -2.04 14.90
N LYS A 95 -11.06 -1.03 14.83
CA LYS A 95 -11.51 -0.28 16.01
C LYS A 95 -12.23 -1.20 17.00
N ARG A 96 -13.09 -2.09 16.51
CA ARG A 96 -13.75 -3.12 17.34
C ARG A 96 -12.75 -4.11 17.92
N LYS A 97 -11.73 -4.53 17.15
CA LYS A 97 -10.66 -5.41 17.63
C LYS A 97 -9.82 -4.72 18.72
N ARG A 98 -9.43 -3.46 18.52
CA ARG A 98 -8.59 -2.67 19.43
C ARG A 98 -9.20 -2.51 20.82
N LYS A 99 -10.53 -2.36 20.92
CA LYS A 99 -11.26 -2.29 22.20
C LYS A 99 -11.11 -3.54 23.07
N LYS A 100 -10.74 -4.68 22.49
CA LYS A 100 -10.55 -5.96 23.19
C LYS A 100 -9.09 -6.23 23.57
N LEU A 101 -8.16 -5.38 23.12
CA LEU A 101 -6.73 -5.54 23.37
C LEU A 101 -6.30 -4.66 24.54
N GLN A 102 -5.42 -5.19 25.38
CA GLN A 102 -4.75 -4.39 26.40
C GLN A 102 -3.81 -3.38 25.74
N ASP A 103 -3.76 -2.16 26.27
CA ASP A 103 -2.77 -1.18 25.84
C ASP A 103 -1.45 -1.44 26.56
N VAL A 104 -0.54 -2.12 25.87
CA VAL A 104 0.75 -2.56 26.43
C VAL A 104 1.95 -1.79 25.86
N GLY A 105 1.72 -0.89 24.91
CA GLY A 105 2.78 -0.11 24.27
C GLY A 105 3.27 1.01 25.17
N GLN A 106 4.59 1.17 25.26
CA GLN A 106 5.23 2.31 25.92
C GLN A 106 5.64 3.34 24.87
N TYR A 107 5.71 4.61 25.26
CA TYR A 107 6.33 5.62 24.41
C TYR A 107 7.81 5.71 24.76
N ILE A 108 8.66 5.51 23.76
CA ILE A 108 10.11 5.66 23.87
C ILE A 108 10.55 6.81 22.96
N TRP A 109 11.57 7.55 23.38
CA TRP A 109 12.22 8.51 22.51
C TRP A 109 13.16 7.76 21.57
N ASP A 110 12.88 7.80 20.28
CA ASP A 110 13.67 7.14 19.25
C ASP A 110 13.68 7.97 17.96
N HIS A 111 14.81 7.98 17.24
CA HIS A 111 14.99 8.70 15.96
C HIS A 111 14.45 10.16 15.90
N GLY A 112 14.44 10.88 17.04
CA GLY A 112 14.02 12.28 17.12
C GLY A 112 12.51 12.50 17.36
N SER A 113 11.75 11.46 17.70
CA SER A 113 10.33 11.53 18.05
C SER A 113 9.98 10.57 19.19
N TYR A 114 8.79 10.70 19.78
CA TYR A 114 8.25 9.65 20.65
C TYR A 114 7.52 8.61 19.81
N CYS A 115 8.00 7.37 19.91
CA CYS A 115 7.49 6.21 19.19
C CYS A 115 6.78 5.29 20.18
N LYS A 116 5.60 4.79 19.80
CA LYS A 116 4.94 3.75 20.59
C LYS A 116 5.56 2.39 20.25
N THR A 117 6.04 1.65 21.26
CA THR A 117 6.69 0.34 21.06
C THR A 117 5.76 -0.74 20.51
N THR A 118 4.45 -0.49 20.51
CA THR A 118 3.43 -1.37 19.95
C THR A 118 2.56 -0.58 18.97
N GLN A 119 2.50 -1.01 17.72
CA GLN A 119 1.60 -0.46 16.72
C GLN A 119 0.17 -0.98 16.95
N ASP A 120 -0.76 -0.10 17.27
CA ASP A 120 -2.15 -0.42 17.59
C ASP A 120 -3.18 0.53 16.98
N ASP A 121 -2.79 1.34 15.99
CA ASP A 121 -3.66 2.20 15.20
C ASP A 121 -4.58 1.34 14.30
N PRO A 122 -5.91 1.41 14.52
CA PRO A 122 -6.88 0.68 13.69
C PRO A 122 -6.86 1.03 12.20
N THR A 123 -6.54 2.27 11.87
CA THR A 123 -6.47 2.80 10.51
C THR A 123 -5.22 2.25 9.82
N TYR A 124 -4.07 2.24 10.51
CA TYR A 124 -2.86 1.58 10.01
C TYR A 124 -3.10 0.09 9.77
N ALA A 125 -3.74 -0.60 10.71
CA ALA A 125 -4.09 -2.01 10.57
C ALA A 125 -5.04 -2.27 9.38
N SER A 126 -5.94 -1.33 9.06
CA SER A 126 -6.78 -1.39 7.87
C SER A 126 -5.96 -1.31 6.58
N MET A 127 -4.92 -0.49 6.53
CA MET A 127 -4.05 -0.39 5.36
C MET A 127 -3.22 -1.67 5.21
N VAL A 128 -2.67 -2.19 6.31
CA VAL A 128 -1.94 -3.48 6.31
C VAL A 128 -2.82 -4.60 5.77
N GLN A 129 -4.08 -4.68 6.21
CA GLN A 129 -5.01 -5.69 5.68
C GLN A 129 -5.27 -5.49 4.18
N SER A 130 -5.31 -4.26 3.68
CA SER A 130 -5.51 -4.04 2.24
C SER A 130 -4.33 -4.58 1.41
N VAL A 131 -3.10 -4.49 1.92
CA VAL A 131 -1.92 -5.12 1.31
C VAL A 131 -1.98 -6.65 1.44
N ASP A 132 -2.41 -7.19 2.58
CA ASP A 132 -2.61 -8.63 2.77
C ASP A 132 -3.67 -9.20 1.80
N ASP A 133 -4.82 -8.52 1.67
CA ASP A 133 -5.88 -8.86 0.74
C ASP A 133 -5.35 -8.82 -0.72
N SER A 134 -4.51 -7.84 -1.06
CA SER A 134 -3.83 -7.76 -2.36
C SER A 134 -2.97 -8.98 -2.65
N VAL A 135 -2.10 -9.38 -1.70
CA VAL A 135 -1.26 -10.58 -1.85
C VAL A 135 -2.13 -11.84 -2.01
N GLY A 136 -3.24 -11.92 -1.27
CA GLY A 136 -4.24 -12.97 -1.43
C GLY A 136 -4.80 -13.04 -2.86
N LEU A 137 -5.21 -11.90 -3.42
CA LEU A 137 -5.73 -11.80 -4.78
C LEU A 137 -4.67 -12.15 -5.84
N ILE A 138 -3.41 -11.73 -5.67
CA ILE A 138 -2.31 -12.13 -6.56
C ILE A 138 -2.12 -13.65 -6.54
N ARG A 139 -2.14 -14.27 -5.36
CA ARG A 139 -2.01 -15.73 -5.23
C ARG A 139 -3.17 -16.45 -5.94
N THR A 140 -4.40 -16.00 -5.73
CA THR A 140 -5.57 -16.56 -6.42
C THR A 140 -5.45 -16.41 -7.93
N ALA A 141 -5.03 -15.24 -8.44
CA ALA A 141 -4.82 -15.04 -9.87
C ALA A 141 -3.74 -15.98 -10.44
N LEU A 142 -2.65 -16.23 -9.72
CA LEU A 142 -1.64 -17.21 -10.12
C LEU A 142 -2.20 -18.64 -10.20
N GLU A 143 -3.09 -19.02 -9.28
CA GLU A 143 -3.77 -20.31 -9.29
C GLU A 143 -4.70 -20.42 -10.50
N ASP A 144 -5.55 -19.43 -10.73
CA ASP A 144 -6.53 -19.38 -11.82
C ASP A 144 -5.85 -19.40 -13.20
N LEU A 145 -4.73 -18.67 -13.33
CA LEU A 145 -3.91 -18.64 -14.54
C LEU A 145 -3.00 -19.88 -14.69
N LYS A 146 -2.98 -20.78 -13.70
CA LYS A 146 -2.13 -21.98 -13.64
C LYS A 146 -0.62 -21.67 -13.69
N LEU A 147 -0.21 -20.54 -13.13
CA LEU A 147 1.17 -20.06 -13.10
C LEU A 147 1.94 -20.43 -11.82
N THR A 148 1.25 -20.89 -10.77
CA THR A 148 1.83 -21.18 -9.44
C THR A 148 3.04 -22.11 -9.46
N LYS A 149 3.10 -23.08 -10.37
CA LYS A 149 4.23 -24.03 -10.44
C LYS A 149 5.53 -23.45 -11.00
N ASN A 150 5.47 -22.29 -11.67
CA ASN A 150 6.62 -21.66 -12.33
C ASN A 150 6.74 -20.18 -11.95
N THR A 151 6.27 -19.81 -10.76
CA THR A 151 6.34 -18.43 -10.26
C THR A 151 7.04 -18.42 -8.91
N ILE A 152 8.03 -17.54 -8.77
CA ILE A 152 8.65 -17.22 -7.48
C ILE A 152 8.01 -15.92 -6.99
N ILE A 153 7.56 -15.91 -5.74
CA ILE A 153 7.07 -14.70 -5.08
C ILE A 153 8.11 -14.29 -4.03
N VAL A 154 8.58 -13.05 -4.13
CA VAL A 154 9.42 -12.42 -3.11
C VAL A 154 8.58 -11.34 -2.46
N PHE A 155 8.39 -11.45 -1.14
CA PHE A 155 7.73 -10.44 -0.33
C PHE A 155 8.76 -9.77 0.56
N THR A 156 8.87 -8.45 0.47
CA THR A 156 9.82 -7.65 1.25
C THR A 156 9.20 -6.31 1.61
N SER A 157 9.85 -5.61 2.54
CA SER A 157 9.53 -4.24 2.95
C SER A 157 10.77 -3.38 2.77
N ASP A 158 10.59 -2.10 2.49
CA ASP A 158 11.66 -1.10 2.44
C ASP A 158 12.15 -0.76 3.85
N ASN A 159 11.22 -0.58 4.78
CA ASN A 159 11.44 -0.10 6.14
C ASN A 159 10.52 -0.81 7.16
N GLY A 160 10.68 -0.46 8.44
CA GLY A 160 9.79 -0.90 9.53
C GLY A 160 8.45 -0.17 9.56
N GLY A 161 7.59 -0.52 10.51
CA GLY A 161 6.29 0.13 10.65
C GLY A 161 6.38 1.52 11.28
N LYS A 162 5.52 2.45 10.83
CA LYS A 162 5.40 3.77 11.48
C LYS A 162 4.95 3.57 12.92
N ALA A 163 5.70 4.05 13.90
CA ALA A 163 5.35 3.98 15.34
C ALA A 163 5.05 5.36 15.95
N ASP A 164 5.24 6.42 15.16
CA ASP A 164 5.24 7.79 15.64
C ASP A 164 3.81 8.32 15.69
N THR A 165 3.30 8.46 16.91
CA THR A 165 2.05 9.17 17.18
C THR A 165 2.21 9.91 18.49
N VAL A 166 2.60 11.17 18.40
CA VAL A 166 2.37 12.08 19.52
C VAL A 166 1.44 13.17 19.06
N ASN A 167 0.17 13.04 19.48
CA ASN A 167 -0.54 14.22 19.91
C ASN A 167 0.21 14.73 21.15
N LYS A 168 0.79 15.94 21.10
CA LYS A 168 1.66 16.50 22.15
C LYS A 168 1.03 16.54 23.55
N GLU A 169 -0.28 16.30 23.65
CA GLU A 169 -1.05 16.32 24.89
C GLU A 169 -0.93 15.03 25.74
N LYS A 170 -0.27 13.97 25.23
CA LYS A 170 -0.18 12.67 25.92
C LYS A 170 1.22 12.27 26.39
N VAL A 171 2.20 13.16 26.31
CA VAL A 171 3.54 12.99 26.92
C VAL A 171 3.71 13.99 28.04
#